data_AF-A0A3B7A1Y7-F1
#
_entry.id   AF-A0A3B7A1Y7-F1
#
_cell.length_a   1.000
_cell.length_b   1.000
_cell.length_c   1.000
_cell.angle_alpha   90.00
_cell.angle_beta   90.00
_cell.angle_gamma   90.00
#
_symmetry.space_group_name_H-M   'P 1'
#
loop_
_entity.id
_entity.type
_entity.pdbx_description
1 polymer ?
#
loop_
_entity_poly.entity_id
_entity_poly.type
_entity_poly.pdbx_seq_one_letter_code
_entity_poly.pdbx_strand_id
1 'polypeptide(L)'
;MKFRHLSAALAVLLLATALLADEVKPVDAAPKMAFGLMMKQGDRLIFSPCRDRSYANVEDVSPDGSVTAVLTSLGLDAGKRLYVELLGVLDNGTLKASAFNMARVEGRCQMPGGKEESWRAAGNDPAWALVAGGEHVRLQRYGKPDVVLPYAEFRMDGRYARYDGTGDNLKLTVSLEKTICRDAQANGAFAWTASVGVNGQVLKGCAWQR
;
A
#
# COMPACT_ATOMS: atom_id res chain seq x y z
N MET A 1 37.15 -48.19 -72.05
CA MET A 1 37.65 -47.57 -70.82
C MET A 1 36.89 -46.26 -70.56
N LYS A 2 36.08 -46.25 -69.50
CA LYS A 2 35.51 -45.12 -68.72
C LYS A 2 34.97 -43.88 -69.47
N PHE A 3 33.64 -43.84 -69.70
CA PHE A 3 32.88 -42.59 -69.85
C PHE A 3 32.32 -42.16 -68.47
N ARG A 4 32.62 -40.93 -68.05
CA ARG A 4 32.18 -40.32 -66.79
C ARG A 4 30.78 -39.74 -66.96
N HIS A 5 29.84 -40.16 -66.13
CA HIS A 5 28.56 -39.48 -65.94
C HIS A 5 28.75 -38.26 -65.03
N LEU A 6 28.29 -37.08 -65.47
CA LEU A 6 28.16 -35.88 -64.66
C LEU A 6 26.75 -35.89 -64.03
N SER A 7 26.66 -35.91 -62.71
CA SER A 7 25.42 -35.69 -61.96
C SER A 7 25.41 -34.25 -61.46
N ALA A 8 24.46 -33.44 -61.93
CA ALA A 8 24.19 -32.11 -61.39
C ALA A 8 23.11 -32.21 -60.32
N ALA A 9 23.43 -31.85 -59.07
CA ALA A 9 22.47 -31.76 -57.98
C ALA A 9 22.03 -30.29 -57.80
N LEU A 10 20.73 -30.03 -57.93
CA LEU A 10 20.10 -28.72 -57.73
C LEU A 10 19.62 -28.64 -56.27
N ALA A 11 20.18 -27.73 -55.47
CA ALA A 11 19.74 -27.48 -54.10
C ALA A 11 18.74 -26.32 -54.06
N VAL A 12 17.52 -26.58 -53.56
CA VAL A 12 16.49 -25.56 -53.30
C VAL A 12 16.63 -25.09 -51.85
N LEU A 13 16.89 -23.80 -51.66
CA LEU A 13 16.91 -23.14 -50.35
C LEU A 13 15.51 -22.62 -50.01
N LEU A 14 14.85 -23.25 -49.03
CA LEU A 14 13.64 -22.73 -48.38
C LEU A 14 14.05 -21.77 -47.26
N LEU A 15 13.78 -20.47 -47.41
CA LEU A 15 13.85 -19.51 -46.32
C LEU A 15 12.60 -19.67 -45.42
N ALA A 16 12.79 -20.17 -44.20
CA ALA A 16 11.78 -20.10 -43.15
C ALA A 16 11.98 -18.80 -42.35
N THR A 17 11.08 -17.84 -42.52
CA THR A 17 10.95 -16.69 -41.61
C THR A 17 10.27 -17.15 -40.33
N ALA A 18 11.05 -17.37 -39.26
CA ALA A 18 10.51 -17.55 -37.92
C ALA A 18 10.05 -16.19 -37.37
N LEU A 19 8.74 -16.01 -37.24
CA LEU A 19 8.15 -14.96 -36.41
C LEU A 19 8.48 -15.28 -34.94
N LEU A 20 9.37 -14.48 -34.35
CA LEU A 20 9.55 -14.46 -32.90
C LEU A 20 8.31 -13.81 -32.29
N ALA A 21 7.42 -14.63 -31.73
CA ALA A 21 6.41 -14.15 -30.80
C ALA A 21 7.15 -13.72 -29.52
N ASP A 22 7.14 -12.42 -29.23
CA ASP A 22 7.56 -11.93 -27.91
C ASP A 22 6.62 -12.56 -26.88
N GLU A 23 7.15 -13.40 -26.00
CA GLU A 23 6.40 -13.92 -24.86
C GLU A 23 5.99 -12.73 -23.99
N VAL A 24 4.72 -12.32 -24.10
CA VAL A 24 4.14 -11.32 -23.21
C VAL A 24 4.21 -11.86 -21.79
N LYS A 25 5.16 -11.34 -21.03
CA LYS A 25 5.35 -11.71 -19.62
C LYS A 25 4.03 -11.49 -18.89
N PRO A 26 3.48 -12.50 -18.18
CA PRO A 26 2.19 -12.37 -17.51
C PRO A 26 2.21 -11.15 -16.57
N VAL A 27 1.21 -10.29 -16.69
CA VAL A 27 1.03 -9.16 -15.76
C VAL A 27 0.74 -9.74 -14.38
N ASP A 28 1.53 -9.35 -13.38
CA ASP A 28 1.27 -9.73 -11.99
C ASP A 28 -0.05 -9.09 -11.53
N ALA A 29 -1.08 -9.91 -11.44
CA ALA A 29 -2.43 -9.49 -11.11
C ALA A 29 -2.66 -9.34 -9.60
N ALA A 30 -1.67 -9.66 -8.75
CA ALA A 30 -1.82 -9.50 -7.32
C ALA A 30 -1.80 -8.01 -6.95
N PRO A 31 -2.80 -7.50 -6.20
CA PRO A 31 -2.79 -6.12 -5.73
C PRO A 31 -1.58 -5.85 -4.84
N LYS A 32 -0.89 -4.74 -5.08
CA LYS A 32 0.27 -4.28 -4.30
C LYS A 32 0.03 -2.87 -3.80
N MET A 33 0.71 -2.53 -2.71
CA MET A 33 0.71 -1.17 -2.20
C MET A 33 1.47 -0.24 -3.15
N ALA A 34 0.77 0.76 -3.66
CA ALA A 34 1.27 1.87 -4.45
C ALA A 34 1.34 3.13 -3.59
N PHE A 35 2.48 3.82 -3.65
CA PHE A 35 2.78 5.01 -2.85
C PHE A 35 3.06 6.18 -3.79
N GLY A 36 2.28 7.24 -3.68
CA GLY A 36 2.37 8.31 -4.66
C GLY A 36 1.55 9.53 -4.32
N LEU A 37 1.54 10.44 -5.28
CA LEU A 37 0.80 11.68 -5.23
C LEU A 37 -0.39 11.56 -6.15
N MET A 38 -1.56 11.92 -5.65
CA MET A 38 -2.81 11.93 -6.38
C MET A 38 -3.23 13.37 -6.66
N MET A 39 -3.69 13.63 -7.89
CA MET A 39 -4.36 14.87 -8.27
C MET A 39 -5.49 14.57 -9.26
N LYS A 40 -6.46 15.48 -9.33
CA LYS A 40 -7.52 15.45 -10.33
C LYS A 40 -7.25 16.51 -11.40
N GLN A 41 -7.29 16.11 -12.67
CA GLN A 41 -7.16 17.00 -13.83
C GLN A 41 -8.36 16.80 -14.76
N GLY A 42 -9.28 17.77 -14.78
CA GLY A 42 -10.60 17.57 -15.38
C GLY A 42 -11.30 16.40 -14.70
N ASP A 43 -11.75 15.42 -15.46
CA ASP A 43 -12.39 14.20 -14.94
C ASP A 43 -11.41 13.07 -14.64
N ARG A 44 -10.11 13.25 -14.93
CA ARG A 44 -9.11 12.20 -14.75
C ARG A 44 -8.43 12.28 -13.40
N LEU A 45 -8.30 11.14 -12.75
CA LEU A 45 -7.42 10.96 -11.60
C LEU A 45 -6.03 10.56 -12.09
N ILE A 46 -5.02 11.34 -11.68
CA ILE A 46 -3.62 11.13 -12.04
C ILE A 46 -2.83 10.77 -10.79
N PHE A 47 -2.17 9.62 -10.84
CA PHE A 47 -1.26 9.14 -9.81
C PHE A 47 0.18 9.25 -10.29
N SER A 48 1.02 9.90 -9.50
CA SER A 48 2.48 9.98 -9.72
C SER A 48 3.19 9.15 -8.64
N PRO A 49 3.82 8.01 -8.99
CA PRO A 49 4.57 7.21 -8.04
C PRO A 49 5.70 8.00 -7.38
N CYS A 50 5.99 7.72 -6.12
CA CYS A 50 7.02 8.47 -5.40
C CYS A 50 8.47 8.17 -5.81
N ARG A 51 8.74 7.06 -6.51
CA ARG A 51 10.10 6.58 -6.80
C ARG A 51 10.58 6.87 -8.22
N ASP A 52 9.72 7.36 -9.09
CA ASP A 52 10.06 7.62 -10.49
C ASP A 52 9.23 8.79 -11.04
N ARG A 53 9.44 9.10 -12.32
CA ARG A 53 8.79 10.23 -13.02
C ARG A 53 7.65 9.78 -13.93
N SER A 54 7.10 8.59 -13.71
CA SER A 54 5.94 8.11 -14.46
C SER A 54 4.64 8.68 -13.90
N TYR A 55 3.55 8.43 -14.62
CA TYR A 55 2.20 8.71 -14.17
C TYR A 55 1.27 7.59 -14.64
N ALA A 56 0.21 7.38 -13.87
CA ALA A 56 -0.86 6.45 -14.21
C ALA A 56 -2.21 7.16 -14.09
N ASN A 57 -3.15 6.79 -14.95
CA ASN A 57 -4.57 7.05 -14.64
C ASN A 57 -4.96 6.20 -13.43
N VAL A 58 -5.99 6.61 -12.69
CA VAL A 58 -6.56 5.79 -11.62
C VAL A 58 -8.00 5.45 -11.92
N GLU A 59 -8.31 4.17 -11.79
CA GLU A 59 -9.67 3.64 -11.80
C GLU A 59 -9.98 3.12 -10.39
N ASP A 60 -11.10 3.55 -9.83
CA ASP A 60 -11.58 3.05 -8.55
C ASP A 60 -12.39 1.78 -8.76
N VAL A 61 -11.81 0.65 -8.35
CA VAL A 61 -12.44 -0.68 -8.41
C VAL A 61 -12.84 -1.16 -7.01
N SER A 62 -12.82 -0.27 -6.02
CA SER A 62 -13.27 -0.59 -4.66
C SER A 62 -14.80 -0.64 -4.58
N PRO A 63 -15.36 -1.39 -3.62
CA PRO A 63 -16.81 -1.42 -3.41
C PRO A 63 -17.38 -0.01 -3.24
N ASP A 64 -18.47 0.27 -3.95
CA ASP A 64 -19.22 1.53 -3.91
C ASP A 64 -18.38 2.81 -4.18
N GLY A 65 -17.20 2.69 -4.81
CA GLY A 65 -16.31 3.83 -5.04
C GLY A 65 -15.69 4.40 -3.76
N SER A 66 -15.51 3.55 -2.74
CA SER A 66 -15.06 3.95 -1.41
C SER A 66 -13.70 4.66 -1.40
N VAL A 67 -12.77 4.29 -2.29
CA VAL A 67 -11.46 4.95 -2.41
C VAL A 67 -11.64 6.40 -2.84
N THR A 68 -12.36 6.64 -3.94
CA THR A 68 -12.61 7.99 -4.46
C THR A 68 -13.38 8.82 -3.45
N ALA A 69 -14.40 8.26 -2.79
CA ALA A 69 -15.16 8.95 -1.76
C ALA A 69 -14.25 9.49 -0.62
N VAL A 70 -13.27 8.71 -0.17
CA VAL A 70 -12.28 9.16 0.83
C VAL A 70 -11.40 10.27 0.26
N LEU A 71 -10.89 10.14 -0.95
CA LEU A 71 -10.01 11.15 -1.55
C LEU A 71 -10.75 12.48 -1.82
N THR A 72 -11.97 12.41 -2.34
CA THR A 72 -12.87 13.57 -2.53
C THR A 72 -13.13 14.27 -1.20
N SER A 73 -13.38 13.52 -0.12
CA SER A 73 -13.58 14.11 1.21
C SER A 73 -12.36 14.88 1.76
N LEU A 74 -11.17 14.60 1.25
CA LEU A 74 -9.93 15.33 1.56
C LEU A 74 -9.70 16.51 0.62
N GLY A 75 -10.61 16.76 -0.33
CA GLY A 75 -10.60 17.89 -1.26
C GLY A 75 -9.90 17.61 -2.59
N LEU A 76 -9.77 16.35 -3.01
CA LEU A 76 -9.24 16.00 -4.33
C LEU A 76 -10.00 16.70 -5.46
N ASP A 77 -11.33 16.73 -5.39
CA ASP A 77 -12.19 17.43 -6.37
C ASP A 77 -12.05 18.94 -6.33
N ALA A 78 -11.60 19.50 -5.20
CA ALA A 78 -11.27 20.91 -5.06
C ALA A 78 -9.84 21.23 -5.56
N GLY A 79 -9.19 20.31 -6.26
CA GLY A 79 -7.85 20.48 -6.82
C GLY A 79 -6.71 20.26 -5.81
N LYS A 80 -6.99 19.79 -4.59
CA LYS A 80 -5.93 19.48 -3.63
C LYS A 80 -5.12 18.29 -4.11
N ARG A 81 -3.80 18.41 -4.02
CA ARG A 81 -2.87 17.30 -4.20
C ARG A 81 -2.79 16.48 -2.91
N LEU A 82 -2.94 15.18 -3.02
CA LEU A 82 -2.89 14.26 -1.89
C LEU A 82 -1.67 13.35 -1.99
N TYR A 83 -1.01 13.06 -0.86
CA TYR A 83 -0.22 11.84 -0.75
C TYR A 83 -1.18 10.69 -0.47
N VAL A 84 -1.01 9.56 -1.17
CA VAL A 84 -1.85 8.38 -1.02
C VAL A 84 -1.02 7.11 -0.95
N GLU A 85 -1.50 6.17 -0.16
CA GLU A 85 -1.08 4.78 -0.17
C GLU A 85 -2.31 3.93 -0.57
N LEU A 86 -2.27 3.34 -1.76
CA LEU A 86 -3.40 2.61 -2.35
C LEU A 86 -2.99 1.15 -2.58
N LEU A 87 -3.90 0.22 -2.30
CA LEU A 87 -3.77 -1.16 -2.75
C LEU A 87 -4.39 -1.26 -4.14
N GLY A 88 -3.66 -1.82 -5.10
CA GLY A 88 -4.18 -1.95 -6.47
C GLY A 88 -3.25 -2.68 -7.42
N VAL A 89 -3.71 -2.83 -8.66
CA VAL A 89 -2.95 -3.43 -9.76
C VAL A 89 -2.64 -2.34 -10.77
N LEU A 90 -1.37 -2.18 -11.12
CA LEU A 90 -0.95 -1.29 -12.20
C LEU A 90 -0.91 -2.09 -13.50
N ASP A 91 -1.79 -1.75 -14.43
CA ASP A 91 -1.94 -2.43 -15.71
C ASP A 91 -2.06 -1.39 -16.83
N ASN A 92 -1.19 -1.48 -17.84
CA ASN A 92 -1.18 -0.62 -19.03
C ASN A 92 -1.32 0.89 -18.70
N GLY A 93 -0.57 1.37 -17.71
CA GLY A 93 -0.59 2.78 -17.29
C GLY A 93 -1.84 3.23 -16.52
N THR A 94 -2.65 2.28 -16.05
CA THR A 94 -3.81 2.52 -15.19
C THR A 94 -3.66 1.76 -13.88
N LEU A 95 -3.72 2.48 -12.76
CA LEU A 95 -3.79 1.89 -11.43
C LEU A 95 -5.25 1.61 -11.10
N LYS A 96 -5.62 0.33 -11.04
CA LYS A 96 -6.92 -0.13 -10.56
C LYS A 96 -6.85 -0.22 -9.04
N ALA A 97 -7.32 0.83 -8.35
CA ALA A 97 -7.25 0.94 -6.90
C ALA A 97 -8.43 0.21 -6.24
N SER A 98 -8.13 -0.81 -5.44
CA SER A 98 -9.14 -1.65 -4.77
C SER A 98 -9.33 -1.31 -3.30
N ALA A 99 -8.34 -0.67 -2.66
CA ALA A 99 -8.47 -0.15 -1.31
C ALA A 99 -7.48 1.01 -1.09
N PHE A 100 -7.70 1.77 -0.02
CA PHE A 100 -6.74 2.75 0.48
C PHE A 100 -6.16 2.27 1.83
N ASN A 101 -4.94 2.67 2.13
CA ASN A 101 -4.29 2.49 3.43
C ASN A 101 -4.24 3.83 4.19
N MET A 102 -3.79 4.89 3.49
CA MET A 102 -3.88 6.27 3.98
C MET A 102 -3.93 7.29 2.84
N ALA A 103 -4.42 8.48 3.16
CA ALA A 103 -4.35 9.66 2.32
C ALA A 103 -4.16 10.92 3.17
N ARG A 104 -3.29 11.84 2.73
CA ARG A 104 -2.99 13.09 3.43
C ARG A 104 -2.98 14.27 2.46
N VAL A 105 -3.55 15.39 2.88
CA VAL A 105 -3.52 16.65 2.12
C VAL A 105 -2.12 17.21 2.07
N GLU A 106 -1.66 17.59 0.88
CA GLU A 106 -0.34 18.20 0.64
C GLU A 106 0.84 17.37 1.20
N GLY A 107 0.63 16.06 1.34
CA GLY A 107 1.66 15.15 1.80
C GLY A 107 2.85 15.13 0.82
N ARG A 108 4.06 15.13 1.38
CA ARG A 108 5.26 14.84 0.61
C ARG A 108 5.32 13.35 0.32
N CYS A 109 6.02 12.96 -0.73
CA CYS A 109 6.32 11.57 -0.95
C CYS A 109 7.07 10.99 0.25
N GLN A 110 6.42 10.06 0.94
CA GLN A 110 7.01 9.30 2.03
C GLN A 110 7.38 7.92 1.49
N MET A 111 8.59 7.47 1.84
CA MET A 111 8.99 6.11 1.52
C MET A 111 8.16 5.12 2.36
N PRO A 112 7.80 3.96 1.80
CA PRO A 112 7.27 2.87 2.62
C PRO A 112 8.28 2.49 3.71
N GLY A 113 7.80 1.85 4.77
CA GLY A 113 8.62 1.48 5.92
C GLY A 113 9.66 0.45 5.49
N GLY A 114 10.60 0.14 6.37
CA GLY A 114 11.38 -1.09 6.19
C GLY A 114 10.43 -2.30 6.17
N LYS A 115 10.86 -3.40 5.54
CA LYS A 115 10.11 -4.67 5.44
C LYS A 115 9.69 -5.28 6.78
N GLU A 116 10.22 -4.73 7.87
CA GLU A 116 10.01 -5.23 9.21
C GLU A 116 8.77 -4.63 9.86
N GLU A 117 8.28 -3.45 9.46
CA GLU A 117 7.08 -2.86 10.06
C GLU A 117 5.81 -3.47 9.46
N SER A 118 4.88 -3.93 10.30
CA SER A 118 3.56 -4.42 9.86
C SER A 118 2.45 -3.40 10.10
N TRP A 119 2.54 -2.65 11.21
CA TRP A 119 1.53 -1.66 11.58
C TRP A 119 2.13 -0.41 12.21
N ARG A 120 1.45 0.70 11.96
CA ARG A 120 1.60 1.94 12.72
C ARG A 120 0.24 2.42 13.21
N ALA A 121 0.24 3.06 14.36
CA ALA A 121 -0.92 3.76 14.88
C ALA A 121 -0.50 5.02 15.65
N ALA A 122 -1.34 6.04 15.69
CA ALA A 122 -1.07 7.27 16.43
C ALA A 122 -2.36 7.97 16.84
N GLY A 123 -2.29 8.78 17.89
CA GLY A 123 -3.36 9.68 18.30
C GLY A 123 -2.81 10.94 18.97
N ASN A 124 -3.66 11.96 19.10
CA ASN A 124 -3.22 13.32 19.40
C ASN A 124 -3.56 13.80 20.82
N ASP A 125 -4.60 13.25 21.46
CA ASP A 125 -5.02 13.66 22.80
C ASP A 125 -5.38 12.46 23.70
N PRO A 126 -4.46 12.01 24.59
CA PRO A 126 -3.07 12.46 24.67
C PRO A 126 -2.26 12.06 23.42
N ALA A 127 -1.11 12.68 23.19
CA ALA A 127 -0.24 12.32 22.07
C ALA A 127 0.45 10.97 22.30
N TRP A 128 0.33 10.05 21.33
CA TRP A 128 0.95 8.73 21.36
C TRP A 128 1.24 8.21 19.95
N ALA A 129 2.21 7.30 19.85
CA ALA A 129 2.55 6.59 18.62
C ALA A 129 2.89 5.14 18.90
N LEU A 130 2.47 4.23 18.02
CA LEU A 130 2.75 2.81 18.07
C LEU A 130 3.37 2.36 16.76
N VAL A 131 4.41 1.54 16.87
CA VAL A 131 5.03 0.80 15.76
C VAL A 131 5.02 -0.67 16.14
N ALA A 132 4.51 -1.53 15.27
CA ALA A 132 4.56 -2.97 15.42
C ALA A 132 5.26 -3.60 14.22
N GLY A 133 6.25 -4.45 14.50
CA GLY A 133 7.01 -5.15 13.48
C GLY A 133 8.46 -5.40 13.88
N GLY A 134 9.18 -6.16 13.07
CA GLY A 134 10.50 -6.67 13.36
C GLY A 134 10.43 -7.51 14.63
N GLU A 135 11.22 -7.13 15.63
CA GLU A 135 11.28 -7.85 16.89
C GLU A 135 10.31 -7.33 17.96
N HIS A 136 9.69 -6.16 17.76
CA HIS A 136 8.98 -5.45 18.85
C HIS A 136 7.64 -4.82 18.46
N VAL A 137 6.76 -4.68 19.45
CA VAL A 137 5.70 -3.67 19.50
C VAL A 137 6.15 -2.57 20.46
N ARG A 138 6.31 -1.35 19.92
CA ARG A 138 6.70 -0.17 20.69
C ARG A 138 5.55 0.84 20.74
N LEU A 139 5.14 1.23 21.94
CA LEU A 139 4.21 2.33 22.20
C LEU A 139 4.94 3.47 22.93
N GLN A 140 4.92 4.64 22.31
CA GLN A 140 5.44 5.89 22.86
C GLN A 140 4.29 6.79 23.27
N ARG A 141 4.40 7.44 24.44
CA ARG A 141 3.39 8.35 24.98
C ARG A 141 4.09 9.58 25.55
N TYR A 142 3.54 10.76 25.31
CA TYR A 142 4.15 12.00 25.78
C TYR A 142 4.33 11.98 27.31
N GLY A 143 5.56 12.24 27.77
CA GLY A 143 5.91 12.30 29.19
C GLY A 143 5.82 10.98 29.96
N LYS A 144 5.76 9.82 29.27
CA LYS A 144 5.76 8.49 29.90
C LYS A 144 6.89 7.63 29.34
N PRO A 145 7.39 6.63 30.09
CA PRO A 145 8.32 5.64 29.55
C PRO A 145 7.73 4.88 28.35
N ASP A 146 8.59 4.56 27.39
CA ASP A 146 8.26 3.72 26.26
C ASP A 146 7.84 2.33 26.73
N VAL A 147 6.82 1.80 26.08
CA VAL A 147 6.36 0.43 26.25
C VAL A 147 6.92 -0.37 25.09
N VAL A 148 7.76 -1.36 25.40
CA VAL A 148 8.38 -2.24 24.39
C VAL A 148 8.08 -3.67 24.80
N LEU A 149 7.39 -4.39 23.93
CA LEU A 149 7.07 -5.82 24.11
C LEU A 149 7.51 -6.60 22.87
N PRO A 150 7.79 -7.91 22.99
CA PRO A 150 8.08 -8.74 21.83
C PRO A 150 6.96 -8.68 20.79
N TYR A 151 7.33 -8.63 19.52
CA TYR A 151 6.38 -8.70 18.43
C TYR A 151 5.75 -10.10 18.33
N ALA A 152 4.45 -10.11 18.06
CA ALA A 152 3.71 -11.26 17.60
C ALA A 152 2.80 -10.78 16.47
N GLU A 153 2.57 -11.65 15.48
CA GLU A 153 1.66 -11.31 14.39
C GLU A 153 0.27 -10.96 14.91
N PHE A 154 -0.31 -9.90 14.33
CA PHE A 154 -1.65 -9.48 14.68
C PHE A 154 -2.64 -10.54 14.21
N ARG A 155 -3.46 -11.04 15.14
CA ARG A 155 -4.54 -11.96 14.81
C ARG A 155 -5.65 -11.20 14.09
N MET A 156 -5.98 -11.65 12.89
CA MET A 156 -7.14 -11.16 12.16
C MET A 156 -8.43 -11.80 12.69
N ASP A 157 -9.44 -10.98 12.96
CA ASP A 157 -10.75 -11.36 13.48
C ASP A 157 -11.84 -10.55 12.79
N GLY A 158 -12.27 -11.04 11.62
CA GLY A 158 -13.13 -10.30 10.71
C GLY A 158 -12.50 -8.96 10.33
N ARG A 159 -13.14 -7.86 10.73
CA ARG A 159 -12.67 -6.49 10.48
C ARG A 159 -11.61 -5.98 11.48
N TYR A 160 -11.19 -6.80 12.44
CA TYR A 160 -10.22 -6.40 13.47
C TYR A 160 -8.86 -7.06 13.25
N ALA A 161 -7.79 -6.31 13.47
CA ALA A 161 -6.45 -6.84 13.70
C ALA A 161 -6.10 -6.64 15.18
N ARG A 162 -5.76 -7.70 15.90
CA ARG A 162 -5.55 -7.66 17.35
C ARG A 162 -4.18 -8.18 17.77
N TYR A 163 -3.61 -7.53 18.78
CA TYR A 163 -2.39 -7.96 19.46
C TYR A 163 -2.59 -7.83 20.97
N ASP A 164 -2.14 -8.85 21.70
CA ASP A 164 -2.10 -8.87 23.15
C ASP A 164 -0.67 -9.21 23.57
N GLY A 165 -0.06 -8.31 24.35
CA GLY A 165 1.29 -8.45 24.85
C GLY A 165 1.32 -8.27 26.37
N THR A 166 2.15 -9.07 27.03
CA THR A 166 2.43 -8.94 28.46
C THR A 166 3.93 -8.95 28.70
N GLY A 167 4.37 -8.14 29.65
CA GLY A 167 5.70 -8.13 30.23
C GLY A 167 5.57 -7.78 31.71
N ASP A 168 6.66 -7.87 32.48
CA ASP A 168 6.71 -7.77 33.95
C ASP A 168 5.46 -7.16 34.62
N ASN A 169 5.29 -5.84 34.51
CA ASN A 169 4.18 -5.08 35.09
C ASN A 169 3.37 -4.31 34.04
N LEU A 170 3.31 -4.86 32.82
CA LEU A 170 2.76 -4.17 31.66
C LEU A 170 1.88 -5.10 30.85
N LYS A 171 0.64 -4.66 30.63
CA LYS A 171 -0.28 -5.28 29.68
C LYS A 171 -0.58 -4.30 28.56
N LEU A 172 -0.35 -4.72 27.32
CA LEU A 172 -0.67 -3.97 26.11
C LEU A 172 -1.70 -4.76 25.30
N THR A 173 -2.82 -4.12 24.97
CA THR A 173 -3.83 -4.67 24.07
C THR A 173 -4.01 -3.70 22.92
N VAL A 174 -3.86 -4.15 21.68
CA VAL A 174 -4.05 -3.33 20.49
C VAL A 174 -5.22 -3.92 19.70
N SER A 175 -6.19 -3.09 19.36
CA SER A 175 -7.30 -3.43 18.47
C SER A 175 -7.36 -2.40 17.36
N LEU A 176 -7.15 -2.84 16.13
CA LEU A 176 -7.25 -2.03 14.91
C LEU A 176 -8.49 -2.47 14.16
N GLU A 177 -9.49 -1.61 14.05
CA GLU A 177 -10.72 -1.89 13.32
C GLU A 177 -10.63 -1.33 11.90
N LYS A 178 -11.03 -2.10 10.88
CA LYS A 178 -11.15 -1.65 9.49
C LYS A 178 -12.34 -0.70 9.36
N THR A 179 -12.14 0.51 9.87
CA THR A 179 -13.05 1.65 9.84
C THR A 179 -12.21 2.86 9.49
N ILE A 180 -12.72 3.71 8.61
CA ILE A 180 -12.02 4.94 8.20
C ILE A 180 -11.84 5.82 9.44
N CYS A 181 -10.58 6.16 9.74
CA CYS A 181 -10.21 7.09 10.79
C CYS A 181 -9.72 8.40 10.18
N ARG A 182 -10.24 9.53 10.66
CA ARG A 182 -9.83 10.86 10.21
C ARG A 182 -9.04 11.54 11.32
N ASP A 183 -7.89 12.09 10.95
CA ASP A 183 -7.03 12.84 11.86
C ASP A 183 -6.84 14.25 11.28
N ALA A 184 -7.40 15.23 11.98
CA ALA A 184 -7.32 16.63 11.59
C ALA A 184 -5.90 17.17 11.77
N GLN A 185 -5.17 16.77 12.81
CA GLN A 185 -3.80 17.20 13.06
C GLN A 185 -2.85 16.64 12.00
N ALA A 186 -3.11 15.42 11.50
CA ALA A 186 -2.38 14.83 10.39
C ALA A 186 -2.88 15.27 9.01
N ASN A 187 -3.95 16.08 8.93
CA ASN A 187 -4.64 16.46 7.70
C ASN A 187 -4.92 15.27 6.77
N GLY A 188 -5.43 14.17 7.32
CA GLY A 188 -5.52 12.91 6.58
C GLY A 188 -6.60 11.95 7.04
N ALA A 189 -6.78 10.90 6.23
CA ALA A 189 -7.62 9.76 6.50
C ALA A 189 -6.79 8.47 6.43
N PHE A 190 -7.11 7.52 7.30
CA PHE A 190 -6.42 6.24 7.46
C PHE A 190 -7.44 5.12 7.44
N ALA A 191 -7.05 3.95 6.94
CA ALA A 191 -7.97 2.85 6.71
C ALA A 191 -8.41 2.11 7.97
N TRP A 192 -7.79 2.42 9.11
CA TRP A 192 -8.05 1.75 10.38
C TRP A 192 -8.20 2.72 11.54
N THR A 193 -9.12 2.41 12.45
CA THR A 193 -9.27 3.06 13.75
C THR A 193 -8.57 2.23 14.82
N ALA A 194 -7.71 2.86 15.61
CA ALA A 194 -6.93 2.20 16.66
C ALA A 194 -7.55 2.41 18.04
N SER A 195 -7.56 1.35 18.84
CA SER A 195 -7.75 1.37 20.29
C SER A 195 -6.61 0.61 20.96
N VAL A 196 -5.81 1.31 21.76
CA VAL A 196 -4.64 0.77 22.46
C VAL A 196 -4.88 0.84 23.97
N GLY A 197 -5.09 -0.31 24.60
CA GLY A 197 -5.17 -0.46 26.03
C GLY A 197 -3.78 -0.66 26.65
N VAL A 198 -3.42 0.16 27.62
CA VAL A 198 -2.18 0.04 28.39
C VAL A 198 -2.41 0.42 29.84
N ASN A 199 -2.13 -0.49 30.78
CA ASN A 199 -2.27 -0.27 32.22
C ASN A 199 -3.63 0.36 32.63
N GLY A 200 -4.73 -0.11 32.03
CA GLY A 200 -6.09 0.37 32.31
C GLY A 200 -6.49 1.66 31.58
N GLN A 201 -5.57 2.32 30.87
CA GLN A 201 -5.88 3.45 29.99
C GLN A 201 -6.15 2.98 28.56
N VAL A 202 -7.17 3.54 27.91
CA VAL A 202 -7.43 3.32 26.47
C VAL A 202 -7.06 4.57 25.69
N LEU A 203 -6.18 4.40 24.71
CA LEU A 203 -5.76 5.42 23.76
C LEU A 203 -6.48 5.17 22.43
N LYS A 204 -7.05 6.23 21.85
CA LYS A 204 -7.73 6.17 20.56
C LYS A 204 -6.94 6.94 19.52
N GLY A 205 -7.03 6.51 18.26
CA GLY A 205 -6.30 7.12 17.17
C GLY A 205 -6.54 6.42 15.84
N CYS A 206 -5.69 6.72 14.86
CA CYS A 206 -5.74 6.15 13.52
C CYS A 206 -4.58 5.17 13.32
N ALA A 207 -4.78 4.18 12.46
CA ALA A 207 -3.79 3.16 12.12
C ALA A 207 -3.71 2.89 10.62
N TRP A 208 -2.57 2.38 10.18
CA TRP A 208 -2.29 2.00 8.81
C TRP A 208 -1.27 0.86 8.77
N GLN A 209 -1.37 0.06 7.72
CA GLN A 209 -0.45 -1.05 7.45
C GLN A 209 0.87 -0.54 6.87
N ARG A 210 1.95 -1.29 7.01
CA ARG A 210 3.27 -0.98 6.44
C ARG A 210 3.80 -2.08 5.53
#